data_AF-A0A9P8EXN0-F1
#
_entry.id   AF-A0A9P8EXN0-F1
#
_cell.length_a   1.000
_cell.length_b   1.000
_cell.length_c   1.000
_cell.angle_alpha   90.00
_cell.angle_beta   90.00
_cell.angle_gamma   90.00
#
_symmetry.space_group_name_H-M   'P 1'
#
loop_
_entity.id
_entity.type
_entity.pdbx_description
1 polymer ?
#
loop_
_entity_poly.entity_id
_entity_poly.type
_entity_poly.pdbx_seq_one_letter_code
_entity_poly.pdbx_strand_id
1 'polypeptide(L)'
;MFGVGANAARLEADRRTQLTLRKMMLLMLACEQDIFVGNLTQILDKLVDLCTADASSSPSSTTRAEVFMVFRAMILSFSPIHLSAVWPILNANLQKAITTCLPGGHEQDTYSNLSLLQACKLLDLLTTLSPDEFQLHEWLYITDTIDAVYRPV
;
A
#
# COMPACT_ATOMS: atom_id res chain seq x y z
N MET A 1 -21.78 25.77 -14.43
CA MET A 1 -20.31 25.88 -14.58
C MET A 1 -19.53 25.62 -13.27
N PHE A 2 -20.17 25.27 -12.14
CA PHE A 2 -19.54 25.17 -10.81
C PHE A 2 -18.87 23.83 -10.43
N GLY A 3 -18.83 22.83 -11.33
CA GLY A 3 -18.21 21.52 -11.03
C GLY A 3 -16.89 21.22 -11.76
N VAL A 4 -16.63 21.90 -12.88
CA VAL A 4 -15.47 21.60 -13.74
C VAL A 4 -14.16 22.00 -13.06
N GLY A 5 -14.14 23.16 -12.39
CA GLY A 5 -12.97 23.63 -11.65
C GLY A 5 -12.61 22.75 -10.45
N ALA A 6 -13.60 22.27 -9.70
CA ALA A 6 -13.39 21.39 -8.55
C ALA A 6 -12.83 20.02 -8.98
N ASN A 7 -13.41 19.42 -10.03
CA ASN A 7 -12.90 18.17 -10.59
C ASN A 7 -11.49 18.31 -11.15
N ALA A 8 -11.19 19.41 -11.87
CA ALA A 8 -9.85 19.68 -12.39
C ALA A 8 -8.82 19.86 -11.26
N ALA A 9 -9.17 20.57 -10.20
CA ALA A 9 -8.31 20.77 -9.04
C ALA A 9 -7.99 19.44 -8.33
N ARG A 10 -8.99 18.56 -8.18
CA ARG A 10 -8.80 17.23 -7.60
C ARG A 10 -7.89 16.35 -8.44
N LEU A 11 -8.10 16.31 -9.76
CA LEU A 11 -7.24 15.54 -10.67
C LEU A 11 -5.79 16.02 -10.63
N GLU A 12 -5.56 17.32 -10.53
CA GLU A 12 -4.20 17.86 -10.38
C GLU A 12 -3.59 17.54 -9.01
N ALA A 13 -4.40 17.56 -7.94
CA ALA A 13 -3.96 17.13 -6.61
C ALA A 13 -3.54 15.65 -6.61
N ASP A 14 -4.30 14.79 -7.29
CA ASP A 14 -3.98 13.37 -7.48
C ASP A 14 -2.65 13.20 -8.21
N ARG A 15 -2.51 13.85 -9.38
CA ARG A 15 -1.30 13.78 -10.21
C ARG A 15 -0.06 14.25 -9.45
N ARG A 16 -0.19 15.35 -8.69
CA ARG A 16 0.91 15.90 -7.88
C ARG A 16 1.29 14.96 -6.73
N THR A 17 0.30 14.35 -6.08
CA THR A 17 0.52 13.41 -4.98
C THR A 17 1.19 12.14 -5.50
N GLN A 18 0.68 11.56 -6.59
CA GLN A 18 1.28 10.39 -7.23
C GLN A 18 2.75 10.64 -7.61
N LEU A 19 3.06 11.79 -8.23
CA LEU A 19 4.45 12.13 -8.57
C LEU A 19 5.33 12.27 -7.32
N THR A 20 4.81 12.88 -6.26
CA THR A 20 5.53 13.03 -4.99
C THR A 20 5.85 11.68 -4.36
N LEU A 21 4.89 10.77 -4.30
CA LEU A 21 5.07 9.43 -3.75
C LEU A 21 6.07 8.60 -4.56
N ARG A 22 6.05 8.69 -5.91
CA ARG A 22 7.06 8.03 -6.76
C ARG A 22 8.47 8.57 -6.51
N LYS A 23 8.62 9.88 -6.32
CA LYS A 23 9.91 10.50 -5.96
C LYS A 23 10.38 10.04 -4.58
N MET A 24 9.47 9.97 -3.62
CA MET A 24 9.75 9.51 -2.26
C MET A 24 10.21 8.05 -2.24
N MET A 25 9.52 7.15 -2.94
CA MET A 25 9.94 5.77 -3.13
C MET A 25 11.35 5.70 -3.74
N LEU A 26 11.63 6.48 -4.79
CA LEU A 26 12.95 6.50 -5.41
C LEU A 26 14.04 6.99 -4.43
N LEU A 27 13.78 8.04 -3.67
CA LEU A 27 14.72 8.57 -2.68
C LEU A 27 15.01 7.57 -1.56
N MET A 28 13.97 6.91 -1.03
CA MET A 28 14.13 5.86 -0.02
C MET A 28 15.05 4.74 -0.51
N LEU A 29 14.87 4.30 -1.77
CA LEU A 29 15.66 3.21 -2.34
C LEU A 29 17.08 3.63 -2.79
N ALA A 30 17.31 4.91 -3.02
CA ALA A 30 18.60 5.43 -3.47
C ALA A 30 19.55 5.83 -2.33
N CYS A 31 19.01 6.02 -1.12
CA CYS A 31 19.77 6.37 0.07
C CYS A 31 20.20 5.14 0.87
N GLU A 32 21.10 5.33 1.83
CA GLU A 32 21.45 4.29 2.80
C GLU A 32 20.23 3.90 3.65
N GLN A 33 20.30 2.70 4.23
CA GLN A 33 19.27 2.20 5.14
C GLN A 33 19.06 3.18 6.31
N ASP A 34 17.81 3.34 6.74
CA ASP A 34 17.42 4.14 7.89
C ASP A 34 17.68 5.66 7.80
N ILE A 35 18.13 6.19 6.65
CA ILE A 35 18.35 7.64 6.43
C ILE A 35 17.10 8.47 6.74
N PHE A 36 15.91 7.92 6.53
CA PHE A 36 14.62 8.61 6.75
C PHE A 36 13.93 8.26 8.07
N VAL A 37 14.59 7.58 9.02
CA VAL A 37 13.99 7.22 10.33
C VAL A 37 13.46 8.44 11.07
N GLY A 38 14.18 9.58 11.02
CA GLY A 38 13.72 10.83 11.64
C GLY A 38 12.42 11.39 11.04
N ASN A 39 12.05 10.98 9.83
CA ASN A 39 10.82 11.39 9.15
C ASN A 39 9.73 10.31 9.17
N LEU A 40 9.99 9.14 9.73
CA LEU A 40 9.12 7.97 9.61
C LEU A 40 7.69 8.24 10.10
N THR A 41 7.53 8.89 11.25
CA THR A 41 6.19 9.23 11.77
C THR A 41 5.42 10.14 10.81
N GLN A 42 6.06 11.20 10.31
CA GLN A 42 5.43 12.12 9.37
C GLN A 42 5.05 11.44 8.05
N ILE A 43 5.90 10.54 7.58
CA ILE A 43 5.65 9.70 6.40
C ILE A 43 4.43 8.84 6.65
N LEU A 44 4.38 8.16 7.80
CA LEU A 44 3.30 7.26 8.17
C LEU A 44 1.96 7.99 8.28
N ASP A 45 1.93 9.16 8.93
CA ASP A 45 0.72 10.00 9.03
C ASP A 45 0.16 10.32 7.64
N LYS A 46 1.04 10.68 6.68
CA LYS A 46 0.63 10.93 5.30
C LYS A 46 0.16 9.70 4.57
N LEU A 47 0.76 8.55 4.82
CA LEU A 47 0.26 7.29 4.25
C LEU A 47 -1.10 6.93 4.85
N VAL A 48 -1.34 7.18 6.14
CA VAL A 48 -2.65 6.96 6.78
C VAL A 48 -3.72 7.86 6.17
N ASP A 49 -3.45 9.16 5.98
CA ASP A 49 -4.35 10.09 5.29
C ASP A 49 -4.73 9.55 3.90
N LEU A 50 -3.73 9.16 3.10
CA LEU A 50 -3.96 8.61 1.76
C LEU A 50 -4.63 7.23 1.80
N CYS A 51 -4.39 6.45 2.85
CA CYS A 51 -5.00 5.14 3.06
C CYS A 51 -6.49 5.22 3.45
N THR A 52 -6.97 6.40 3.83
CA THR A 52 -8.38 6.65 4.17
C THR A 52 -9.12 7.44 3.09
N ALA A 53 -8.39 8.02 2.12
CA ALA A 53 -8.96 8.75 1.00
C ALA A 53 -9.84 7.87 0.11
N ASP A 54 -10.98 8.43 -0.32
CA ASP A 54 -11.97 7.84 -1.21
C ASP A 54 -12.05 8.58 -2.56
N ALA A 55 -13.02 8.24 -3.40
CA ALA A 55 -13.23 8.87 -4.71
C ALA A 55 -13.69 10.34 -4.62
N SER A 56 -14.13 10.82 -3.45
CA SER A 56 -14.57 12.21 -3.22
C SER A 56 -13.44 13.11 -2.69
N SER A 57 -12.45 12.50 -2.04
CA SER A 57 -11.28 13.13 -1.40
C SER A 57 -10.35 13.85 -2.40
N SER A 58 -9.53 14.77 -1.90
CA SER A 58 -8.52 15.50 -2.68
C SER A 58 -7.21 15.58 -1.89
N PRO A 59 -6.22 14.70 -2.14
CA PRO A 59 -6.18 13.66 -3.18
C PRO A 59 -7.14 12.50 -2.92
N SER A 60 -7.52 11.80 -3.98
CA SER A 60 -8.47 10.70 -4.00
C SER A 60 -7.79 9.32 -3.87
N SER A 61 -8.62 8.28 -3.82
CA SER A 61 -8.20 6.87 -3.84
C SER A 61 -7.35 6.49 -5.07
N THR A 62 -7.28 7.32 -6.11
CA THR A 62 -6.41 7.08 -7.28
C THR A 62 -4.92 7.03 -6.95
N THR A 63 -4.52 7.43 -5.74
CA THR A 63 -3.14 7.38 -5.23
C THR A 63 -2.73 6.02 -4.65
N ARG A 64 -3.65 5.03 -4.55
CA ARG A 64 -3.38 3.73 -3.90
C ARG A 64 -2.22 2.96 -4.50
N ALA A 65 -2.02 3.03 -5.81
CA ALA A 65 -0.92 2.34 -6.45
C ALA A 65 0.43 2.80 -5.90
N GLU A 66 0.61 4.11 -5.78
CA GLU A 66 1.83 4.72 -5.26
C GLU A 66 2.00 4.50 -3.76
N VAL A 67 0.91 4.48 -2.99
CA VAL A 67 0.97 4.11 -1.57
C VAL A 67 1.58 2.72 -1.38
N PHE A 68 1.13 1.72 -2.16
CA PHE A 68 1.74 0.38 -2.12
C PHE A 68 3.20 0.36 -2.59
N MET A 69 3.57 1.20 -3.57
CA MET A 69 4.98 1.35 -3.96
C MET A 69 5.83 1.93 -2.82
N VAL A 70 5.32 2.89 -2.05
CA VAL A 70 6.02 3.45 -0.89
C VAL A 70 6.13 2.42 0.22
N PHE A 71 5.08 1.64 0.53
CA PHE A 71 5.20 0.55 1.49
C PHE A 71 6.31 -0.45 1.10
N ARG A 72 6.38 -0.84 -0.18
CA ARG A 72 7.48 -1.70 -0.68
C ARG A 72 8.85 -1.07 -0.46
N ALA A 73 8.99 0.22 -0.74
CA ALA A 73 10.24 0.94 -0.49
C ALA A 73 10.59 0.96 1.00
N MET A 74 9.60 1.18 1.87
CA MET A 74 9.82 1.19 3.31
C MET A 74 10.31 -0.17 3.83
N ILE A 75 9.74 -1.29 3.37
CA ILE A 75 10.22 -2.63 3.76
C ILE A 75 11.68 -2.87 3.35
N LEU A 76 12.13 -2.28 2.23
CA LEU A 76 13.51 -2.43 1.74
C LEU A 76 14.50 -1.44 2.35
N SER A 77 14.04 -0.26 2.77
CA SER A 77 14.90 0.86 3.16
C SER A 77 15.02 1.08 4.67
N PHE A 78 14.19 0.43 5.48
CA PHE A 78 14.22 0.55 6.94
C PHE A 78 14.60 -0.78 7.61
N SER A 79 15.36 -0.70 8.69
CA SER A 79 15.60 -1.86 9.56
C SER A 79 14.31 -2.31 10.24
N PRO A 80 14.11 -3.62 10.51
CA PRO A 80 12.89 -4.15 11.10
C PRO A 80 12.44 -3.45 12.39
N ILE A 81 13.41 -3.04 13.24
CA ILE A 81 13.14 -2.32 14.49
C ILE A 81 12.34 -1.03 14.31
N HIS A 82 12.43 -0.38 13.15
CA HIS A 82 11.71 0.85 12.84
C HIS A 82 10.33 0.58 12.22
N LEU A 83 10.08 -0.61 11.69
CA LEU A 83 8.86 -0.94 10.93
C LEU A 83 7.66 -1.33 11.81
N SER A 84 7.85 -1.48 13.13
CA SER A 84 6.78 -1.90 14.05
C SER A 84 5.48 -1.10 13.89
N ALA A 85 5.56 0.23 13.76
CA ALA A 85 4.40 1.11 13.57
C ALA A 85 3.78 1.06 12.16
N VAL A 86 4.52 0.54 11.17
CA VAL A 86 4.09 0.47 9.76
C VAL A 86 3.22 -0.76 9.52
N TRP A 87 3.48 -1.87 10.22
CA TRP A 87 2.79 -3.14 10.01
C TRP A 87 1.26 -3.07 10.10
N PRO A 88 0.64 -2.40 11.11
CA PRO A 88 -0.83 -2.38 11.21
C PRO A 88 -1.50 -1.71 10.00
N ILE A 89 -0.96 -0.57 9.53
CA ILE A 89 -1.53 0.14 8.38
C ILE A 89 -1.29 -0.62 7.09
N LEU A 90 -0.10 -1.23 6.94
CA LEU A 90 0.25 -2.02 5.77
C LEU A 90 -0.67 -3.23 5.65
N ASN A 91 -0.79 -4.03 6.70
CA ASN A 91 -1.61 -5.25 6.71
C ASN A 91 -3.09 -4.94 6.44
N ALA A 92 -3.64 -3.91 7.10
CA ALA A 92 -5.03 -3.51 6.89
C ALA A 92 -5.30 -3.11 5.43
N ASN A 93 -4.40 -2.36 4.80
CA ASN A 93 -4.59 -1.91 3.43
C ASN A 93 -4.32 -3.01 2.40
N LEU A 94 -3.34 -3.88 2.65
CA LEU A 94 -3.07 -5.04 1.80
C LEU A 94 -4.25 -6.00 1.81
N GLN A 95 -4.77 -6.34 3.00
CA GLN A 95 -5.92 -7.22 3.14
C GLN A 95 -7.14 -6.66 2.41
N LYS A 96 -7.47 -5.38 2.63
CA LYS A 96 -8.57 -4.70 1.92
C LYS A 96 -8.42 -4.76 0.40
N ALA A 97 -7.21 -4.49 -0.12
CA ALA A 97 -6.97 -4.54 -1.55
C ALA A 97 -7.17 -5.96 -2.10
N ILE A 98 -6.57 -6.97 -1.48
CA ILE A 98 -6.64 -8.36 -1.97
C ILE A 98 -8.07 -8.93 -1.89
N THR A 99 -8.83 -8.60 -0.84
CA THR A 99 -10.21 -9.10 -0.71
C THR A 99 -11.17 -8.51 -1.74
N THR A 100 -10.87 -7.35 -2.36
CA THR A 100 -11.67 -6.84 -3.48
C THR A 100 -11.66 -7.76 -4.70
N CYS A 101 -10.63 -8.60 -4.85
CA CYS A 101 -10.52 -9.59 -5.91
C CYS A 101 -11.40 -10.83 -5.68
N LEU A 102 -11.95 -11.00 -4.47
CA LEU A 102 -12.80 -12.15 -4.14
C LEU A 102 -14.23 -11.97 -4.68
N PRO A 103 -14.96 -13.07 -4.94
CA PRO A 103 -16.37 -13.00 -5.31
C PRO A 103 -17.17 -12.25 -4.24
N GLY A 104 -17.89 -11.19 -4.63
CA GLY A 104 -18.63 -10.35 -3.69
C GLY A 104 -17.79 -9.30 -2.96
N GLY A 105 -16.53 -9.08 -3.36
CA GLY A 105 -15.67 -8.04 -2.82
C GLY A 105 -16.30 -6.64 -2.94
N HIS A 106 -16.26 -5.90 -1.83
CA HIS A 106 -16.71 -4.51 -1.75
C HIS A 106 -15.56 -3.55 -2.10
N GLU A 107 -15.85 -2.26 -2.28
CA GLU A 107 -14.84 -1.21 -2.54
C GLU A 107 -14.06 -1.30 -3.87
N GLN A 108 -14.66 -1.87 -4.92
CA GLN A 108 -14.04 -1.94 -6.26
C GLN A 108 -13.68 -0.55 -6.83
N ASP A 109 -14.43 0.49 -6.46
CA ASP A 109 -14.16 1.88 -6.86
C ASP A 109 -12.94 2.50 -6.14
N THR A 110 -12.52 1.93 -5.01
CA THR A 110 -11.36 2.40 -4.23
C THR A 110 -10.06 1.88 -4.83
N TYR A 111 -10.05 0.65 -5.33
CA TYR A 111 -8.84 -0.03 -5.82
C TYR A 111 -8.91 -0.29 -7.33
N SER A 112 -8.21 0.56 -8.09
CA SER A 112 -7.96 0.31 -9.52
C SER A 112 -7.10 -0.94 -9.77
N ASN A 113 -7.15 -1.47 -11.00
CA ASN A 113 -6.27 -2.57 -11.45
C ASN A 113 -4.78 -2.29 -11.20
N LEU A 114 -4.34 -1.04 -11.37
CA LEU A 114 -2.95 -0.66 -11.11
C LEU A 114 -2.61 -0.75 -9.62
N SER A 115 -3.51 -0.32 -8.74
CA SER A 115 -3.30 -0.44 -7.30
C SER A 115 -3.33 -1.89 -6.83
N LEU A 116 -4.20 -2.72 -7.39
CA LEU A 116 -4.22 -4.16 -7.10
C LEU A 116 -2.91 -4.83 -7.53
N LEU A 117 -2.40 -4.50 -8.72
CA LEU A 117 -1.09 -4.98 -9.16
C LEU A 117 0.03 -4.58 -8.19
N GLN A 118 0.03 -3.35 -7.68
CA GLN A 118 1.05 -2.92 -6.70
C GLN A 118 0.86 -3.57 -5.33
N ALA A 119 -0.37 -3.85 -4.91
CA ALA A 119 -0.65 -4.64 -3.71
C ALA A 119 -0.13 -6.07 -3.85
N CYS A 120 -0.36 -6.73 -4.99
CA CYS A 120 0.19 -8.06 -5.26
C CYS A 120 1.73 -8.05 -5.28
N LYS A 121 2.37 -7.01 -5.83
CA LYS A 121 3.83 -6.86 -5.78
C LYS A 121 4.37 -6.60 -4.38
N LEU A 122 3.57 -6.00 -3.50
CA LEU A 122 3.91 -5.86 -2.08
C LEU A 122 3.83 -7.22 -1.40
N LEU A 123 2.74 -7.96 -1.62
CA LEU A 123 2.57 -9.32 -1.09
C LEU A 123 3.73 -10.24 -1.53
N ASP A 124 4.06 -10.25 -2.82
CA ASP A 124 5.19 -11.01 -3.38
C ASP A 124 6.52 -10.68 -2.68
N LEU A 125 6.79 -9.39 -2.44
CA LEU A 125 7.98 -8.95 -1.71
C LEU A 125 7.96 -9.43 -0.26
N LEU A 126 6.82 -9.36 0.43
CA LEU A 126 6.69 -9.81 1.81
C LEU A 126 6.88 -11.31 1.96
N THR A 127 6.27 -12.10 1.06
CA THR A 127 6.48 -13.55 0.99
C THR A 127 7.94 -13.89 0.66
N THR A 128 8.59 -13.12 -0.22
CA THR A 128 10.00 -13.36 -0.59
C THR A 128 10.97 -13.04 0.54
N LEU A 129 10.79 -11.94 1.26
CA LEU A 129 11.67 -11.52 2.35
C LEU A 129 11.36 -12.20 3.68
N SER A 130 10.15 -12.76 3.80
CA SER A 130 9.60 -13.41 4.99
C SER A 130 9.89 -12.67 6.32
N PRO A 131 9.54 -11.37 6.48
CA PRO A 131 9.74 -10.68 7.76
C PRO A 131 8.92 -11.33 8.89
N ASP A 132 9.47 -11.39 10.10
CA ASP A 132 8.85 -12.04 11.25
C ASP A 132 7.41 -11.54 11.53
N GLU A 133 7.18 -10.22 11.45
CA GLU A 133 5.84 -9.65 11.66
C GLU A 133 4.83 -10.00 10.54
N PHE A 134 5.32 -10.26 9.32
CA PHE A 134 4.47 -10.70 8.21
C PHE A 134 4.09 -12.18 8.32
N GLN A 135 5.00 -13.04 8.78
CA GLN A 135 4.73 -14.49 8.92
C GLN A 135 3.49 -14.80 9.76
N LEU A 136 3.19 -13.96 10.76
CA LEU A 136 1.97 -14.06 11.58
C LEU A 136 0.65 -13.92 10.78
N HIS A 137 0.73 -13.31 9.59
CA HIS A 137 -0.40 -12.97 8.74
C HIS A 137 -0.33 -13.65 7.35
N GLU A 138 0.79 -14.31 7.03
CA GLU A 138 1.04 -14.89 5.70
C GLU A 138 -0.04 -15.89 5.26
N TRP A 139 -0.52 -16.70 6.21
CA TRP A 139 -1.58 -17.70 6.00
C TRP A 139 -2.89 -17.12 5.44
N LEU A 140 -3.14 -15.82 5.60
CA LEU A 140 -4.29 -15.14 5.01
C LEU A 140 -4.22 -15.06 3.49
N TYR A 141 -3.01 -15.19 2.92
CA TYR A 141 -2.74 -14.95 1.51
C TYR A 141 -2.21 -16.20 0.80
N ILE A 142 -1.37 -16.97 1.48
CA ILE A 142 -0.68 -18.13 0.92
C ILE A 142 -1.10 -19.36 1.72
N THR A 143 -1.59 -20.39 1.02
CA THR A 143 -1.76 -21.73 1.58
C THR A 143 -0.54 -22.56 1.20
N ASP A 144 0.38 -22.74 2.14
CA ASP A 144 1.59 -23.55 1.99
C ASP A 144 1.47 -24.93 2.68
N THR A 145 0.28 -25.23 3.20
CA THR A 145 -0.04 -26.49 3.88
C THR A 145 -0.51 -27.58 2.92
N ILE A 146 -0.75 -28.78 3.47
CA ILE A 146 -1.33 -29.91 2.74
C ILE A 146 -2.68 -29.57 2.08
N ASP A 147 -3.40 -28.57 2.60
CA ASP A 147 -4.69 -28.12 2.07
C ASP A 147 -4.58 -27.51 0.67
N ALA A 148 -3.40 -27.02 0.29
CA ALA A 148 -3.12 -26.55 -1.06
C ALA A 148 -3.13 -27.70 -2.08
N VAL A 149 -2.72 -28.90 -1.66
CA VAL A 149 -2.70 -30.12 -2.49
C VAL A 149 -4.04 -30.84 -2.40
N TYR A 150 -4.58 -30.96 -1.18
CA TYR A 150 -5.82 -31.65 -0.88
C TYR A 150 -6.85 -30.66 -0.38
N ARG A 151 -7.68 -30.12 -1.29
CA ARG A 151 -8.74 -29.19 -0.88
C ARG A 151 -9.67 -29.87 0.14
N PRO A 152 -9.92 -29.24 1.30
CA PRO A 152 -10.95 -29.73 2.22
C PRO A 152 -12.31 -29.73 1.52
N VAL A 153 -13.05 -30.83 1.70
CA VAL A 153 -14.37 -31.10 1.10
C VAL A 153 -15.45 -30.29 1.81
#